data_AF-A0A1Q8AYG1-F1
#
_entry.id   AF-A0A1Q8AYG1-F1
#
_cell.length_a   1.000
_cell.length_b   1.000
_cell.length_c   1.000
_cell.angle_alpha   90.00
_cell.angle_beta   90.00
_cell.angle_gamma   90.00
#
_symmetry.space_group_name_H-M   'P 1'
#
loop_
_entity.id
_entity.type
_entity.pdbx_description
1 polymer ?
#
loop_
_entity_poly.entity_id
_entity_poly.type
_entity_poly.pdbx_seq_one_letter_code
_entity_poly.pdbx_strand_id
1 'polypeptide(L)'
;MAFAALAAPVSAQSDIHGTWTAEIHQGKVFLQVRTTPPADWNRSGNWNGDWNMGQSFPVDELSGLPANDERLTAASVKFDLRREAGTLAMEGSFREGRGAGLFTFAPRDAYVGEMRSLGYGDDLPLWRRFQLAIHDVGPKYIRELKTEGFDKLTLDQIQRAKTHGVTIEYIKGIKAEGFRTASLENLVRTRDHGVTPEYIKAMKAEGYTGTTLDEFVRTRDHGVTQAYIQGMKQAGFGNATVDDLVRAKDHGVTPESVQEIRALGLNLTTLDQFVRIRDHGVRADFVKEMKAAGYDKLTAEELIRVRDHGVTALYIRDLSAQGVKNVPLDDLVRMKDHGVSADYVADMKELGLKDLTLSQIVRLRDHGITPGFVNHARARGFKTTDPDELVRLKNGGLWRN
;
A
#
# COMPACT_ATOMS: atom_id res chain seq x y z
N MET A 1 54.77 -61.70 -3.05
CA MET A 1 53.73 -61.52 -2.03
C MET A 1 53.87 -60.15 -1.41
N ALA A 2 52.73 -59.48 -1.17
CA ALA A 2 52.50 -58.36 -0.24
C ALA A 2 53.11 -57.00 -0.58
N PHE A 3 52.43 -55.85 -0.52
CA PHE A 3 51.01 -55.50 -0.44
C PHE A 3 50.97 -54.03 -0.92
N ALA A 4 50.27 -53.72 -2.01
CA ALA A 4 50.03 -52.33 -2.41
C ALA A 4 48.84 -51.81 -1.59
N ALA A 5 49.10 -50.86 -0.69
CA ALA A 5 48.05 -50.16 0.02
C ALA A 5 47.34 -49.21 -0.97
N LEU A 6 46.15 -49.62 -1.42
CA LEU A 6 45.21 -48.75 -2.10
C LEU A 6 44.73 -47.69 -1.09
N ALA A 7 45.23 -46.46 -1.25
CA ALA A 7 44.62 -45.31 -0.62
C ALA A 7 43.18 -45.18 -1.14
N ALA A 8 42.20 -45.29 -0.25
CA ALA A 8 40.81 -44.98 -0.57
C ALA A 8 40.71 -43.51 -1.04
N PRO A 9 39.87 -43.20 -2.03
CA PRO A 9 39.64 -41.81 -2.42
C PRO A 9 39.07 -41.06 -1.21
N VAL A 10 39.71 -39.94 -0.86
CA VAL A 10 39.14 -38.93 0.03
C VAL A 10 37.79 -38.54 -0.58
N SER A 11 36.71 -38.78 0.16
CA SER A 11 35.37 -38.27 -0.20
C SER A 11 35.48 -36.80 -0.55
N ALA A 12 35.25 -36.44 -1.81
CA ALA A 12 35.13 -35.04 -2.22
C ALA A 12 34.06 -34.38 -1.35
N GLN A 13 34.46 -33.42 -0.53
CA GLN A 13 33.55 -32.51 0.13
C GLN A 13 32.73 -31.85 -0.98
N SER A 14 31.41 -32.02 -0.96
CA SER A 14 30.54 -31.53 -2.03
C SER A 14 30.48 -30.00 -1.98
N ASP A 15 31.37 -29.34 -2.71
CA ASP A 15 31.52 -27.89 -2.69
C ASP A 15 30.22 -27.18 -3.12
N ILE A 16 29.71 -26.28 -2.27
CA ILE A 16 28.58 -25.42 -2.62
C ILE A 16 29.14 -24.23 -3.41
N HIS A 17 28.67 -24.08 -4.64
CA HIS A 17 29.10 -23.04 -5.56
C HIS A 17 27.93 -22.62 -6.45
N GLY A 18 28.02 -21.44 -7.04
CA GLY A 18 26.96 -20.94 -7.90
C GLY A 18 27.28 -19.58 -8.48
N THR A 19 26.25 -18.86 -8.89
CA THR A 19 26.37 -17.51 -9.45
C THR A 19 25.89 -16.47 -8.46
N TRP A 20 26.41 -15.25 -8.54
CA TRP A 20 25.88 -14.10 -7.84
C TRP A 20 25.64 -12.92 -8.80
N THR A 21 24.70 -12.06 -8.40
CA THR A 21 24.54 -10.71 -8.95
C THR A 21 24.52 -9.72 -7.79
N ALA A 22 24.97 -8.49 -8.03
CA ALA A 22 25.02 -7.45 -7.02
C ALA A 22 24.66 -6.09 -7.61
N GLU A 23 23.98 -5.25 -6.82
CA GLU A 23 23.77 -3.83 -7.14
C GLU A 23 24.14 -2.98 -5.93
N ILE A 24 25.04 -2.01 -6.12
CA ILE A 24 25.47 -1.07 -5.08
C ILE A 24 24.54 0.13 -5.10
N HIS A 25 23.94 0.44 -3.95
CA HIS A 25 23.11 1.62 -3.76
C HIS A 25 23.19 2.13 -2.33
N GLN A 26 23.50 3.41 -2.15
CA GLN A 26 23.52 4.11 -0.86
C GLN A 26 24.30 3.37 0.24
N GLY A 27 25.54 2.96 -0.06
CA GLY A 27 26.41 2.25 0.88
C GLY A 27 25.99 0.81 1.19
N LYS A 28 24.98 0.27 0.50
CA LYS A 28 24.53 -1.11 0.59
C LYS A 28 24.73 -1.84 -0.73
N VAL A 29 24.82 -3.16 -0.65
CA VAL A 29 24.88 -4.06 -1.78
C VAL A 29 23.68 -5.00 -1.71
N PHE A 30 22.78 -4.90 -2.68
CA PHE A 30 21.77 -5.93 -2.90
C PHE A 30 22.44 -7.10 -3.61
N LEU A 31 22.77 -8.15 -2.84
CA LEU A 31 23.42 -9.36 -3.33
C LEU A 31 22.36 -10.43 -3.54
N GLN A 32 22.34 -11.01 -4.74
CA GLN A 32 21.59 -12.22 -5.03
C GLN A 32 22.57 -13.35 -5.29
N VAL A 33 22.28 -14.53 -4.74
CA VAL A 33 23.01 -15.76 -5.05
C VAL A 33 22.06 -16.80 -5.59
N ARG A 34 22.56 -17.61 -6.52
CA ARG A 34 21.84 -18.74 -7.10
C ARG A 34 22.72 -19.97 -7.09
N THR A 35 22.20 -21.08 -6.57
CA THR A 35 22.89 -22.38 -6.50
C THR A 35 21.89 -23.52 -6.57
N THR A 36 22.33 -24.69 -7.00
CA THR A 36 21.50 -25.89 -7.03
C THR A 36 21.48 -26.52 -5.63
N PRO A 37 20.29 -26.76 -5.03
CA PRO A 37 20.19 -27.44 -3.75
C PRO A 37 20.51 -28.95 -3.89
N PRO A 38 20.89 -29.65 -2.81
CA PRO A 38 21.01 -31.10 -2.82
C PRO A 38 19.72 -31.81 -3.25
N ALA A 39 19.84 -32.98 -3.89
CA ALA A 39 18.69 -33.71 -4.41
C ALA A 39 17.65 -34.10 -3.34
N ASP A 40 18.07 -34.28 -2.09
CA ASP A 40 17.24 -34.64 -0.94
C ASP A 40 16.67 -33.43 -0.17
N TRP A 41 16.98 -32.20 -0.59
CA TRP A 41 16.51 -30.96 0.03
C TRP A 41 14.99 -30.82 0.01
N ASN A 42 14.34 -31.22 -1.09
CA ASN A 42 12.89 -31.08 -1.24
C ASN A 42 12.18 -32.44 -1.26
N ARG A 43 11.93 -33.00 -0.08
CA ARG A 43 11.21 -34.28 0.09
C ARG A 43 9.74 -34.26 -0.36
N SER A 44 9.21 -33.10 -0.78
CA SER A 44 7.84 -32.97 -1.30
C SER A 44 7.71 -33.22 -2.81
N GLY A 45 8.81 -33.39 -3.55
CA GLY A 45 8.81 -33.74 -4.98
C GLY A 45 8.32 -32.65 -5.95
N ASN A 46 7.83 -31.51 -5.46
CA ASN A 46 7.14 -30.51 -6.28
C ASN A 46 8.03 -29.36 -6.78
N TRP A 47 9.36 -29.42 -6.58
CA TRP A 47 10.25 -28.32 -6.96
C TRP A 47 11.63 -28.81 -7.40
N ASN A 48 11.94 -28.63 -8.69
CA ASN A 48 13.22 -28.95 -9.34
C ASN A 48 13.93 -27.67 -9.84
N GLY A 49 13.93 -26.61 -9.03
CA GLY A 49 14.52 -25.31 -9.37
C GLY A 49 15.86 -25.05 -8.69
N ASP A 50 16.63 -24.10 -9.22
CA ASP A 50 17.77 -23.54 -8.50
C ASP A 50 17.29 -22.70 -7.32
N TRP A 51 17.97 -22.84 -6.18
CA TRP A 51 17.76 -22.00 -5.02
C TRP A 51 18.30 -20.60 -5.31
N ASN A 52 17.50 -19.59 -4.99
CA ASN A 52 17.85 -18.18 -5.14
C ASN A 52 17.58 -17.47 -3.80
N MET A 53 18.50 -16.61 -3.40
CA MET A 53 18.35 -15.70 -2.26
C MET A 53 18.82 -14.32 -2.67
N GLY A 54 18.04 -13.28 -2.33
CA GLY A 54 18.43 -11.89 -2.47
C GLY A 54 18.31 -11.14 -1.14
N GLN A 55 19.37 -10.44 -0.73
CA GLN A 55 19.39 -9.65 0.49
C GLN A 55 20.31 -8.42 0.32
N SER A 56 19.96 -7.34 1.02
CA SER A 56 20.83 -6.16 1.11
C SER A 56 21.79 -6.28 2.29
N PHE A 57 23.07 -6.02 2.04
CA PHE A 57 24.13 -6.00 3.05
C PHE A 57 24.79 -4.62 3.06
N PRO A 58 25.20 -4.09 4.22
CA PRO A 58 26.20 -3.02 4.28
C PRO A 58 27.44 -3.39 3.47
N VAL A 59 28.00 -2.45 2.69
CA VAL A 59 29.14 -2.74 1.80
C VAL A 59 30.39 -3.19 2.55
N ASP A 60 30.57 -2.72 3.79
CA ASP A 60 31.68 -3.07 4.68
C ASP A 60 31.64 -4.53 5.18
N GLU A 61 30.49 -5.20 5.08
CA GLU A 61 30.40 -6.65 5.33
C GLU A 61 30.99 -7.49 4.19
N LEU A 62 31.20 -6.90 3.01
CA LEU A 62 31.80 -7.54 1.84
C LEU A 62 33.29 -7.19 1.75
N SER A 63 34.12 -7.98 2.45
CA SER A 63 35.56 -7.75 2.56
C SER A 63 36.23 -7.83 1.18
N GLY A 64 36.84 -6.74 0.73
CA GLY A 64 37.52 -6.67 -0.57
C GLY A 64 36.72 -5.95 -1.67
N LEU A 65 35.45 -5.61 -1.41
CA LEU A 65 34.68 -4.73 -2.28
C LEU A 65 34.97 -3.26 -1.92
N PRO A 66 35.28 -2.37 -2.89
CA PRO A 66 35.50 -0.95 -2.62
C PRO A 66 34.27 -0.30 -1.97
N ALA A 67 34.50 0.53 -0.95
CA ALA A 67 33.41 1.17 -0.23
C ALA A 67 32.67 2.19 -1.10
N ASN A 68 31.34 2.04 -1.17
CA ASN A 68 30.38 3.07 -1.58
C ASN A 68 30.67 3.79 -2.91
N ASP A 69 31.01 3.03 -3.96
CA ASP A 69 31.10 3.54 -5.33
C ASP A 69 29.96 2.98 -6.19
N GLU A 70 28.87 3.72 -6.32
CA GLU A 70 27.74 3.35 -7.21
C GLU A 70 28.13 3.34 -8.70
N ARG A 71 29.32 3.84 -9.05
CA ARG A 71 29.88 3.81 -10.41
C ARG A 71 30.98 2.76 -10.55
N LEU A 72 31.13 1.88 -9.56
CA LEU A 72 32.17 0.84 -9.57
C LEU A 72 32.14 0.09 -10.90
N THR A 73 33.26 0.16 -11.61
CA THR A 73 33.49 -0.58 -12.85
C THR A 73 34.84 -1.26 -12.75
N ALA A 74 34.83 -2.58 -12.76
CA ALA A 74 36.01 -3.41 -12.58
C ALA A 74 35.86 -4.72 -13.35
N ALA A 75 36.81 -5.01 -14.24
CA ALA A 75 36.80 -6.22 -15.07
C ALA A 75 37.06 -7.52 -14.26
N SER A 76 37.69 -7.39 -13.09
CA SER A 76 37.90 -8.50 -12.16
C SER A 76 37.84 -7.98 -10.73
N VAL A 77 37.01 -8.60 -9.90
CA VAL A 77 36.90 -8.34 -8.46
C VAL A 77 36.91 -9.66 -7.70
N LYS A 78 37.48 -9.62 -6.49
CA LYS A 78 37.37 -10.68 -5.49
C LYS A 78 36.96 -10.07 -4.16
N PHE A 79 35.94 -10.61 -3.55
CA PHE A 79 35.47 -10.17 -2.23
C PHE A 79 34.83 -11.34 -1.48
N ASP A 80 34.79 -11.22 -0.16
CA ASP A 80 34.29 -12.27 0.72
C ASP A 80 33.08 -11.79 1.52
N LEU A 81 32.08 -12.65 1.67
CA LEU A 81 31.09 -12.55 2.74
C LEU A 81 31.51 -13.49 3.88
N ARG A 82 32.08 -12.94 4.95
CA ARG A 82 32.61 -13.70 6.09
C ARG A 82 31.58 -13.79 7.21
N ARG A 83 31.28 -15.02 7.65
CA ARG A 83 30.24 -15.32 8.66
C ARG A 83 30.73 -16.36 9.66
N GLU A 84 30.09 -16.43 10.82
CA GLU A 84 30.45 -17.43 11.84
C GLU A 84 30.28 -18.88 11.36
N ALA A 85 29.43 -19.12 10.35
CA ALA A 85 29.21 -20.45 9.77
C ALA A 85 30.15 -20.81 8.60
N GLY A 86 30.82 -19.83 8.01
CA GLY A 86 31.68 -20.03 6.85
C GLY A 86 31.87 -18.75 6.04
N THR A 87 32.62 -18.86 4.95
CA THR A 87 32.92 -17.75 4.03
C THR A 87 32.36 -18.05 2.66
N LEU A 88 31.66 -17.09 2.06
CA LEU A 88 31.36 -17.13 0.62
C LEU A 88 32.44 -16.29 -0.08
N ALA A 89 33.32 -16.94 -0.83
CA ALA A 89 34.30 -16.29 -1.67
C ALA A 89 33.63 -15.97 -3.02
N MET A 90 33.68 -14.71 -3.44
CA MET A 90 33.04 -14.19 -4.65
C MET A 90 34.10 -13.73 -5.63
N GLU A 91 33.98 -14.16 -6.88
CA GLU A 91 34.82 -13.69 -8.00
C GLU A 91 33.93 -13.26 -9.16
N GLY A 92 34.23 -12.12 -9.79
CA GLY A 92 33.43 -11.64 -10.91
C GLY A 92 33.85 -10.28 -11.43
N SER A 93 32.89 -9.51 -11.93
CA SER A 93 33.12 -8.17 -12.49
C SER A 93 31.99 -7.22 -12.10
N PHE A 94 32.25 -5.91 -12.18
CA PHE A 94 31.28 -4.83 -11.99
C PHE A 94 31.30 -3.87 -13.18
N ARG A 95 30.15 -3.29 -13.52
CA ARG A 95 29.98 -2.18 -14.45
C ARG A 95 28.89 -1.24 -13.94
N GLU A 96 29.22 0.02 -13.73
CA GLU A 96 28.29 1.06 -13.23
C GLU A 96 27.52 0.58 -11.97
N GLY A 97 28.25 0.08 -10.97
CA GLY A 97 27.67 -0.36 -9.68
C GLY A 97 26.93 -1.70 -9.72
N ARG A 98 26.83 -2.35 -10.88
CA ARG A 98 26.19 -3.66 -11.05
C ARG A 98 27.22 -4.74 -11.31
N GLY A 99 27.18 -5.81 -10.54
CA GLY A 99 28.13 -6.91 -10.64
C GLY A 99 27.49 -8.26 -10.86
N ALA A 100 28.28 -9.18 -11.41
CA ALA A 100 27.93 -10.58 -11.51
C ALA A 100 29.18 -11.45 -11.50
N GLY A 101 29.03 -12.70 -11.07
CA GLY A 101 30.14 -13.64 -11.02
C GLY A 101 29.78 -14.99 -10.43
N LEU A 102 30.81 -15.69 -9.98
CA LEU A 102 30.73 -17.00 -9.32
C LEU A 102 31.06 -16.89 -7.84
N PHE A 103 30.49 -17.79 -7.05
CA PHE A 103 30.84 -17.93 -5.64
C PHE A 103 31.17 -19.37 -5.28
N THR A 104 31.95 -19.54 -4.22
CA THR A 104 32.17 -20.81 -3.54
C THR A 104 32.01 -20.62 -2.04
N PHE A 105 31.35 -21.56 -1.37
CA PHE A 105 31.16 -21.54 0.08
C PHE A 105 32.14 -22.50 0.77
N ALA A 106 32.95 -21.95 1.65
CA ALA A 106 33.83 -22.69 2.54
C ALA A 106 33.25 -22.70 3.97
N PRO A 107 32.75 -23.83 4.49
CA PRO A 107 32.24 -23.90 5.85
C PRO A 107 33.38 -23.72 6.87
N ARG A 108 33.07 -23.13 8.03
CA ARG A 108 34.05 -23.07 9.14
C ARG A 108 34.01 -24.35 9.97
N ASP A 109 35.15 -25.01 10.15
CA ASP A 109 35.25 -26.30 10.87
C ASP A 109 34.70 -26.25 12.30
N ALA A 110 35.03 -25.18 13.02
CA ALA A 110 34.60 -24.99 14.41
C ALA A 110 33.08 -24.75 14.57
N TYR A 111 32.36 -24.38 13.50
CA TYR A 111 30.94 -24.00 13.58
C TYR A 111 30.06 -25.14 14.11
N VAL A 112 30.29 -26.38 13.66
CA VAL A 112 29.47 -27.54 14.07
C VAL A 112 29.64 -27.82 15.57
N GLY A 113 30.87 -27.74 16.08
CA GLY A 113 31.14 -27.93 17.50
C GLY A 113 30.48 -26.86 18.37
N GLU A 114 30.55 -25.60 17.95
CA GLU A 114 29.91 -24.48 18.63
C GLU A 114 28.37 -24.59 18.62
N MET A 115 27.77 -24.93 17.48
CA MET A 115 26.33 -25.14 17.36
C MET A 115 25.85 -26.32 18.21
N ARG A 116 26.61 -27.43 18.24
CA ARG A 116 26.33 -28.57 19.12
C ARG A 116 26.35 -28.18 20.59
N SER A 117 27.29 -27.32 21.01
CA SER A 117 27.34 -26.80 22.39
C SER A 117 26.12 -25.94 22.75
N LEU A 118 25.43 -25.39 21.75
CA LEU A 118 24.19 -24.63 21.89
C LEU A 118 22.92 -25.50 21.78
N GLY A 119 23.08 -26.82 21.58
CA GLY A 119 21.97 -27.76 21.44
C GLY A 119 21.52 -28.05 20.01
N TYR A 120 22.28 -27.57 19.00
CA TYR A 120 21.98 -27.76 17.58
C TYR A 120 23.00 -28.71 16.95
N GLY A 121 22.77 -30.03 17.04
CA GLY A 121 23.69 -31.06 16.54
C GLY A 121 23.18 -31.85 15.33
N ASP A 122 21.86 -32.02 15.22
CA ASP A 122 21.25 -33.03 14.34
C ASP A 122 20.82 -32.50 12.96
N ASP A 123 20.78 -31.17 12.78
CA ASP A 123 20.40 -30.49 11.54
C ASP A 123 21.52 -29.54 11.08
N LEU A 124 22.69 -30.09 10.72
CA LEU A 124 23.83 -29.29 10.20
C LEU A 124 24.55 -29.92 8.99
N PRO A 125 23.85 -30.49 7.98
CA PRO A 125 24.51 -30.86 6.72
C PRO A 125 25.15 -29.62 6.06
N LEU A 126 26.06 -29.84 5.11
CA LEU A 126 26.78 -28.75 4.44
C LEU A 126 25.83 -27.68 3.86
N TRP A 127 24.73 -28.13 3.25
CA TRP A 127 23.68 -27.24 2.74
C TRP A 127 23.03 -26.38 3.83
N ARG A 128 22.71 -26.95 5.00
CA ARG A 128 22.14 -26.20 6.11
C ARG A 128 23.11 -25.15 6.64
N ARG A 129 24.40 -25.48 6.74
CA ARG A 129 25.45 -24.54 7.14
C ARG A 129 25.58 -23.37 6.17
N PHE A 130 25.44 -23.61 4.87
CA PHE A 130 25.41 -22.55 3.86
C PHE A 130 24.19 -21.62 4.04
N GLN A 131 23.00 -22.18 4.25
CA GLN A 131 21.79 -21.38 4.51
C GLN A 131 21.92 -20.53 5.77
N LEU A 132 22.45 -21.10 6.86
CA LEU A 132 22.67 -20.36 8.09
C LEU A 132 23.76 -19.29 7.91
N ALA A 133 24.82 -19.58 7.16
CA ALA A 133 25.87 -18.61 6.86
C ALA A 133 25.30 -17.40 6.11
N ILE A 134 24.57 -17.65 5.03
CA ILE A 134 24.15 -16.57 4.13
C ILE A 134 23.05 -15.69 4.74
N HIS A 135 22.27 -16.23 5.68
CA HIS A 135 21.33 -15.47 6.51
C HIS A 135 21.96 -14.91 7.80
N ASP A 136 23.27 -15.05 8.00
CA ASP A 136 24.00 -14.58 9.19
C ASP A 136 23.46 -15.13 10.53
N VAL A 137 23.17 -16.43 10.55
CA VAL A 137 22.79 -17.19 11.74
C VAL A 137 24.03 -17.86 12.32
N GLY A 138 24.59 -17.23 13.34
CA GLY A 138 25.80 -17.68 14.01
C GLY A 138 25.64 -17.93 15.52
N PRO A 139 26.62 -18.60 16.16
CA PRO A 139 26.57 -18.94 17.59
C PRO A 139 26.46 -17.70 18.48
N LYS A 140 26.99 -16.53 18.06
CA LYS A 140 26.83 -15.27 18.80
C LYS A 140 25.36 -14.87 18.89
N TYR A 141 24.67 -14.77 17.76
CA TYR A 141 23.27 -14.36 17.71
C TYR A 141 22.37 -15.32 18.52
N ILE A 142 22.63 -16.63 18.45
CA ILE A 142 21.89 -17.64 19.22
C ILE A 142 22.11 -17.49 20.73
N ARG A 143 23.34 -17.26 21.18
CA ARG A 143 23.63 -17.01 22.61
C ARG A 143 22.95 -15.74 23.11
N GLU A 144 22.93 -14.70 22.28
CA GLU A 144 22.27 -13.44 22.62
C GLU A 144 20.74 -13.61 22.67
N LEU A 145 20.13 -14.33 21.72
CA LEU A 145 18.71 -14.69 21.79
C LEU A 145 18.38 -15.44 23.09
N LYS A 146 19.23 -16.41 23.47
CA LYS A 146 19.11 -17.16 24.72
C LYS A 146 19.18 -16.24 25.95
N THR A 147 20.12 -15.29 25.94
CA THR A 147 20.28 -14.27 27.00
C THR A 147 19.03 -13.39 27.10
N GLU A 148 18.39 -13.13 25.96
CA GLU A 148 17.10 -12.45 25.88
C GLU A 148 15.91 -13.37 26.20
N GLY A 149 16.12 -14.57 26.74
CA GLY A 149 15.04 -15.47 27.18
C GLY A 149 14.31 -16.17 26.05
N PHE A 150 14.82 -16.12 24.82
CA PHE A 150 14.33 -16.94 23.72
C PHE A 150 15.03 -18.29 23.72
N ASP A 151 14.69 -19.11 24.71
CA ASP A 151 15.15 -20.48 24.83
C ASP A 151 14.36 -21.43 23.92
N LYS A 152 14.96 -22.57 23.55
CA LYS A 152 14.30 -23.70 22.86
C LYS A 152 13.70 -23.37 21.48
N LEU A 153 14.30 -22.43 20.75
CA LEU A 153 13.95 -22.15 19.37
C LEU A 153 14.50 -23.21 18.42
N THR A 154 13.80 -23.50 17.32
CA THR A 154 14.36 -24.26 16.20
C THR A 154 15.29 -23.39 15.35
N LEU A 155 16.20 -24.01 14.58
CA LEU A 155 17.04 -23.27 13.64
C LEU A 155 16.20 -22.52 12.59
N ASP A 156 15.05 -23.06 12.19
CA ASP A 156 14.14 -22.39 11.26
C ASP A 156 13.55 -21.11 11.85
N GLN A 157 13.14 -21.13 13.13
CA GLN A 157 12.65 -19.94 13.82
C GLN A 157 13.74 -18.87 13.94
N ILE A 158 14.97 -19.28 14.28
CA ILE A 158 16.11 -18.35 14.40
C ILE A 158 16.47 -17.75 13.04
N GLN A 159 16.56 -18.58 12.00
CA GLN A 159 16.84 -18.13 10.65
C GLN A 159 15.75 -17.18 10.16
N ARG A 160 14.48 -17.54 10.35
CA ARG A 160 13.35 -16.67 10.01
C ARG A 160 13.46 -15.31 10.70
N ALA A 161 13.70 -15.29 12.00
CA ALA A 161 13.89 -14.04 12.74
C ALA A 161 15.01 -13.17 12.16
N LYS A 162 16.16 -13.79 11.88
CA LYS A 162 17.31 -13.09 11.30
C LYS A 162 17.04 -12.56 9.90
N THR A 163 16.41 -13.36 9.03
CA THR A 163 16.00 -12.97 7.67
C THR A 163 15.05 -11.79 7.67
N HIS A 164 14.09 -11.76 8.61
CA HIS A 164 13.15 -10.65 8.80
C HIS A 164 13.75 -9.50 9.63
N GLY A 165 15.07 -9.55 9.88
CA GLY A 165 15.85 -8.47 10.45
C GLY A 165 15.74 -8.32 11.97
N VAL A 166 15.13 -9.25 12.70
CA VAL A 166 15.02 -9.19 14.17
C VAL A 166 16.42 -9.20 14.78
N THR A 167 16.90 -8.05 15.25
CA THR A 167 18.20 -7.90 15.92
C THR A 167 18.04 -7.96 17.43
N ILE A 168 19.13 -8.25 18.16
CA ILE A 168 19.15 -8.21 19.63
C ILE A 168 18.82 -6.81 20.16
N GLU A 169 19.31 -5.76 19.49
CA GLU A 169 18.96 -4.37 19.80
C GLU A 169 17.46 -4.13 19.68
N TYR A 170 16.83 -4.61 18.61
CA TYR A 170 15.40 -4.48 18.41
C TYR A 170 14.59 -5.23 19.45
N ILE A 171 14.99 -6.47 19.80
CA ILE A 171 14.39 -7.23 20.90
C ILE A 171 14.42 -6.40 22.18
N LYS A 172 15.59 -5.87 22.56
CA LYS A 172 15.75 -5.04 23.75
C LYS A 172 14.88 -3.79 23.71
N GLY A 173 14.79 -3.12 22.56
CA GLY A 173 13.92 -1.97 22.34
C GLY A 173 12.44 -2.31 22.56
N ILE A 174 11.94 -3.38 21.95
CA ILE A 174 10.54 -3.81 22.13
C ILE A 174 10.25 -4.18 23.59
N LYS A 175 11.20 -4.83 24.28
CA LYS A 175 11.07 -5.13 25.72
C LYS A 175 11.09 -3.89 26.60
N ALA A 176 11.91 -2.89 26.27
CA ALA A 176 11.96 -1.61 26.97
C ALA A 176 10.63 -0.88 26.86
N GLU A 177 9.93 -1.06 25.74
CA GLU A 177 8.54 -0.64 25.55
C GLU A 177 7.51 -1.53 26.24
N GLY A 178 7.92 -2.41 27.16
CA GLY A 178 7.00 -3.17 28.03
C GLY A 178 6.56 -4.52 27.48
N PHE A 179 6.87 -4.86 26.22
CA PHE A 179 6.51 -6.14 25.59
C PHE A 179 7.51 -7.26 25.93
N ARG A 180 7.73 -7.49 27.24
CA ARG A 180 8.76 -8.42 27.74
C ARG A 180 8.53 -9.89 27.41
N THR A 181 7.27 -10.26 27.14
CA THR A 181 6.83 -11.64 26.88
C THR A 181 6.54 -11.91 25.40
N ALA A 182 6.92 -10.98 24.51
CA ALA A 182 6.72 -11.17 23.07
C ALA A 182 7.45 -12.44 22.58
N SER A 183 6.74 -13.27 21.81
CA SER A 183 7.37 -14.41 21.13
C SER A 183 8.27 -13.92 19.99
N LEU A 184 9.20 -14.76 19.54
CA LEU A 184 10.07 -14.42 18.42
C LEU A 184 9.25 -14.18 17.13
N GLU A 185 8.15 -14.92 16.95
CA GLU A 185 7.26 -14.72 15.80
C GLU A 185 6.50 -13.38 15.88
N ASN A 186 6.11 -12.93 17.07
CA ASN A 186 5.53 -11.59 17.24
C ASN A 186 6.54 -10.50 16.84
N LEU A 187 7.84 -10.73 17.12
CA LEU A 187 8.90 -9.81 16.74
C LEU A 187 9.18 -9.81 15.23
N VAL A 188 9.09 -10.97 14.58
CA VAL A 188 9.12 -11.08 13.11
C VAL A 188 7.96 -10.29 12.50
N ARG A 189 6.75 -10.54 12.97
CA ARG A 189 5.55 -9.84 12.49
C ARG A 189 5.67 -8.33 12.64
N THR A 190 6.11 -7.83 13.80
CA THR A 190 6.28 -6.39 13.99
C THR A 190 7.35 -5.79 13.06
N ARG A 191 8.43 -6.51 12.75
CA ARG A 191 9.41 -6.08 11.75
C ARG A 191 8.82 -5.99 10.35
N ASP A 192 8.06 -6.99 9.94
CA ASP A 192 7.45 -7.06 8.62
C ASP A 192 6.47 -5.91 8.37
N HIS A 193 5.78 -5.49 9.43
CA HIS A 193 4.83 -4.40 9.41
C HIS A 193 5.45 -3.04 9.79
N GLY A 194 6.78 -2.96 9.95
CA GLY A 194 7.49 -1.71 10.19
C GLY A 194 7.20 -1.04 11.54
N VAL A 195 6.81 -1.83 12.54
CA VAL A 195 6.65 -1.39 13.93
C VAL A 195 8.03 -1.33 14.58
N THR A 196 8.43 -0.16 15.06
CA THR A 196 9.72 0.04 15.76
C THR A 196 9.50 0.41 17.23
N PRO A 197 10.50 0.23 18.11
CA PRO A 197 10.44 0.75 19.48
C PRO A 197 10.12 2.25 19.53
N GLU A 198 10.69 3.03 18.62
CA GLU A 198 10.44 4.48 18.51
C GLU A 198 8.99 4.77 18.13
N TYR A 199 8.42 3.99 17.20
CA TYR A 199 7.01 4.11 16.83
C TYR A 199 6.10 3.81 18.03
N ILE A 200 6.35 2.72 18.76
CA ILE A 200 5.58 2.37 19.96
C ILE A 200 5.67 3.49 21.01
N LYS A 201 6.89 3.99 21.28
CA LYS A 201 7.13 5.08 22.22
C LYS A 201 6.40 6.36 21.81
N ALA A 202 6.45 6.72 20.53
CA ALA A 202 5.78 7.89 19.98
C ALA A 202 4.25 7.80 20.14
N MET A 203 3.67 6.64 19.84
CA MET A 203 2.24 6.42 19.98
C MET A 203 1.78 6.46 21.45
N LYS A 204 2.57 5.90 22.38
CA LYS A 204 2.30 6.02 23.82
C LYS A 204 2.36 7.47 24.32
N ALA A 205 3.30 8.26 23.81
CA ALA A 205 3.37 9.70 24.13
C ALA A 205 2.10 10.46 23.70
N GLU A 206 1.39 9.95 22.69
CA GLU A 206 0.09 10.50 22.27
C GLU A 206 -1.10 9.99 23.08
N GLY A 207 -0.87 9.13 24.08
CA GLY A 207 -1.90 8.53 24.94
C GLY A 207 -2.35 7.15 24.47
N TYR A 208 -1.77 6.58 23.41
CA TYR A 208 -2.12 5.23 22.97
C TYR A 208 -1.40 4.16 23.80
N THR A 209 -2.11 3.55 24.74
CA THR A 209 -1.57 2.52 25.63
C THR A 209 -1.86 1.10 25.13
N GLY A 210 -1.68 0.85 23.82
CA GLY A 210 -1.88 -0.48 23.23
C GLY A 210 -1.23 -1.57 24.08
N THR A 211 -1.97 -2.65 24.33
CA THR A 211 -1.61 -3.73 25.25
C THR A 211 -0.93 -4.91 24.54
N THR A 212 -1.06 -4.99 23.22
CA THR A 212 -0.46 -6.04 22.39
C THR A 212 0.37 -5.45 21.25
N LEU A 213 1.35 -6.22 20.74
CA LEU A 213 2.10 -5.80 19.55
C LEU A 213 1.23 -5.76 18.29
N ASP A 214 0.20 -6.61 18.20
CA ASP A 214 -0.72 -6.64 17.06
C ASP A 214 -1.54 -5.36 16.93
N GLU A 215 -1.86 -4.70 18.04
CA GLU A 215 -2.50 -3.40 18.06
C GLU A 215 -1.61 -2.30 17.43
N PHE A 216 -0.29 -2.35 17.69
CA PHE A 216 0.67 -1.45 17.03
C PHE A 216 0.86 -1.80 15.56
N VAL A 217 0.86 -3.09 15.21
CA VAL A 217 0.87 -3.53 13.79
C VAL A 217 -0.32 -2.96 13.05
N ARG A 218 -1.54 -3.12 13.59
CA ARG A 218 -2.76 -2.59 12.97
C ARG A 218 -2.66 -1.08 12.74
N THR A 219 -2.35 -0.30 13.76
CA THR A 219 -2.25 1.17 13.61
C THR A 219 -1.18 1.58 12.60
N ARG A 220 -0.08 0.85 12.53
CA ARG A 220 1.01 1.07 11.58
C ARG A 220 0.59 0.78 10.14
N ASP A 221 -0.10 -0.33 9.93
CA ASP A 221 -0.64 -0.76 8.62
C ASP A 221 -1.66 0.23 8.07
N HIS A 222 -2.51 0.78 8.94
CA HIS A 222 -3.47 1.82 8.58
C HIS A 222 -2.85 3.23 8.50
N GLY A 223 -1.53 3.36 8.65
CA GLY A 223 -0.81 4.61 8.46
C GLY A 223 -1.08 5.68 9.53
N VAL A 224 -1.53 5.27 10.72
CA VAL A 224 -1.68 6.18 11.87
C VAL A 224 -0.30 6.43 12.47
N THR A 225 0.17 7.67 12.37
CA THR A 225 1.47 8.10 12.89
C THR A 225 1.28 9.12 14.00
N GLN A 226 2.33 9.36 14.81
CA GLN A 226 2.32 10.45 15.80
C GLN A 226 1.96 11.79 15.16
N ALA A 227 2.55 12.12 14.00
CA ALA A 227 2.26 13.36 13.28
C ALA A 227 0.79 13.46 12.86
N TYR A 228 0.18 12.36 12.40
CA TYR A 228 -1.23 12.32 12.07
C TYR A 228 -2.11 12.55 13.31
N ILE A 229 -1.82 11.88 14.44
CA ILE A 229 -2.56 12.09 15.69
C ILE A 229 -2.47 13.56 16.13
N GLN A 230 -1.26 14.14 16.16
CA GLN A 230 -1.06 15.54 16.54
C GLN A 230 -1.81 16.51 15.62
N GLY A 231 -1.77 16.27 14.31
CA GLY A 231 -2.53 17.06 13.35
C GLY A 231 -4.04 16.99 13.60
N MET A 232 -4.56 15.80 13.89
CA MET A 232 -5.99 15.63 14.21
C MET A 232 -6.37 16.29 15.54
N LYS A 233 -5.50 16.25 16.56
CA LYS A 233 -5.67 16.99 17.81
C LYS A 233 -5.76 18.50 17.55
N GLN A 234 -4.85 19.06 16.74
CA GLN A 234 -4.88 20.47 16.32
C GLN A 234 -6.11 20.82 15.50
N ALA A 235 -6.62 19.86 14.73
CA ALA A 235 -7.88 19.97 14.00
C ALA A 235 -9.12 19.78 14.91
N GLY A 236 -8.96 19.78 16.24
CA GLY A 236 -10.07 19.76 17.19
C GLY A 236 -10.57 18.36 17.58
N PHE A 237 -9.88 17.30 17.15
CA PHE A 237 -10.21 15.92 17.51
C PHE A 237 -9.33 15.39 18.66
N GLY A 238 -9.12 16.24 19.68
CA GLY A 238 -8.28 15.95 20.84
C GLY A 238 -8.67 14.69 21.63
N ASN A 239 -9.98 14.39 21.64
CA ASN A 239 -10.56 13.28 22.40
C ASN A 239 -10.85 12.05 21.53
N ALA A 240 -10.48 12.06 20.24
CA ALA A 240 -10.70 10.91 19.37
C ALA A 240 -9.87 9.73 19.84
N THR A 241 -10.49 8.54 19.86
CA THR A 241 -9.76 7.32 20.14
C THR A 241 -8.86 6.96 18.95
N VAL A 242 -7.85 6.12 19.18
CA VAL A 242 -7.01 5.64 18.07
C VAL A 242 -7.83 4.84 17.05
N ASP A 243 -8.91 4.17 17.46
CA ASP A 243 -9.81 3.48 16.54
C ASP A 243 -10.58 4.45 15.65
N ASP A 244 -11.05 5.57 16.21
CA ASP A 244 -11.67 6.64 15.41
C ASP A 244 -10.68 7.21 14.39
N LEU A 245 -9.42 7.38 14.80
CA LEU A 245 -8.36 7.89 13.94
C LEU A 245 -7.96 6.91 12.84
N VAL A 246 -7.90 5.61 13.14
CA VAL A 246 -7.70 4.55 12.13
C VAL A 246 -8.82 4.59 11.11
N ARG A 247 -10.09 4.57 11.55
CA ARG A 247 -11.23 4.65 10.62
C ARG A 247 -11.19 5.92 9.79
N ALA A 248 -10.95 7.08 10.40
CA ALA A 248 -10.83 8.33 9.66
C ALA A 248 -9.72 8.26 8.59
N LYS A 249 -8.57 7.67 8.94
CA LYS A 249 -7.42 7.52 8.05
C LYS A 249 -7.70 6.58 6.87
N ASP A 250 -8.38 5.46 7.12
CA ASP A 250 -8.76 4.48 6.09
C ASP A 250 -9.69 5.07 5.03
N HIS A 251 -10.60 5.93 5.45
CA HIS A 251 -11.47 6.69 4.55
C HIS A 251 -10.78 7.93 3.96
N GLY A 252 -9.52 8.19 4.34
CA GLY A 252 -8.65 9.23 3.82
C GLY A 252 -8.84 10.62 4.42
N VAL A 253 -9.51 10.74 5.57
CA VAL A 253 -9.60 12.00 6.30
C VAL A 253 -8.20 12.41 6.76
N THR A 254 -7.85 13.66 6.50
CA THR A 254 -6.55 14.27 6.85
C THR A 254 -6.77 15.55 7.65
N PRO A 255 -5.83 15.96 8.53
CA PRO A 255 -5.92 17.24 9.24
C PRO A 255 -6.16 18.41 8.29
N GLU A 256 -5.49 18.41 7.14
CA GLU A 256 -5.61 19.43 6.10
C GLU A 256 -7.03 19.46 5.54
N SER A 257 -7.59 18.30 5.17
CA SER A 257 -8.97 18.22 4.66
C SER A 257 -10.01 18.68 5.68
N VAL A 258 -9.77 18.46 6.98
CA VAL A 258 -10.65 18.95 8.05
C VAL A 258 -10.64 20.47 8.10
N GLN A 259 -9.46 21.08 8.07
CA GLN A 259 -9.28 22.52 8.08
C GLN A 259 -9.91 23.18 6.83
N GLU A 260 -9.68 22.61 5.65
CA GLU A 260 -10.23 23.12 4.39
C GLU A 260 -11.77 23.13 4.40
N ILE A 261 -12.39 22.01 4.79
CA ILE A 261 -13.86 21.88 4.84
C ILE A 261 -14.46 22.88 5.85
N ARG A 262 -13.82 23.07 7.01
CA ARG A 262 -14.25 24.07 7.99
C ARG A 262 -14.08 25.50 7.48
N ALA A 263 -12.98 25.81 6.79
CA ALA A 263 -12.76 27.12 6.17
C ALA A 263 -13.81 27.44 5.10
N LEU A 264 -14.42 26.42 4.50
CA LEU A 264 -15.55 26.55 3.60
C LEU A 264 -16.90 26.70 4.32
N GLY A 265 -16.91 26.82 5.65
CA GLY A 265 -18.11 27.06 6.45
C GLY A 265 -18.95 25.82 6.76
N LEU A 266 -18.44 24.62 6.45
CA LEU A 266 -19.08 23.37 6.86
C LEU A 266 -18.67 23.04 8.30
N ASN A 267 -19.61 23.24 9.23
CA ASN A 267 -19.40 23.04 10.66
C ASN A 267 -19.57 21.58 11.07
N LEU A 268 -18.70 20.70 10.58
CA LEU A 268 -18.66 19.29 10.98
C LEU A 268 -17.89 19.12 12.30
N THR A 269 -18.50 18.39 13.23
CA THR A 269 -18.03 18.24 14.62
C THR A 269 -17.52 16.84 14.92
N THR A 270 -17.88 15.82 14.13
CA THR A 270 -17.45 14.43 14.35
C THR A 270 -16.61 13.89 13.20
N LEU A 271 -15.70 12.95 13.48
CA LEU A 271 -14.93 12.26 12.44
C LEU A 271 -15.85 11.51 11.47
N ASP A 272 -16.96 10.95 11.97
CA ASP A 272 -17.96 10.26 11.16
C ASP A 272 -18.55 11.15 10.07
N GLN A 273 -18.79 12.43 10.36
CA GLN A 273 -19.27 13.37 9.36
C GLN A 273 -18.23 13.63 8.27
N PHE A 274 -16.94 13.76 8.65
CA PHE A 274 -15.85 13.91 7.69
C PHE A 274 -15.65 12.65 6.83
N VAL A 275 -15.74 11.48 7.44
CA VAL A 275 -15.72 10.19 6.74
C VAL A 275 -16.88 10.14 5.74
N ARG A 276 -18.10 10.46 6.19
CA ARG A 276 -19.30 10.44 5.36
C ARG A 276 -19.20 11.32 4.13
N ILE A 277 -18.85 12.61 4.27
CA ILE A 277 -18.73 13.49 3.09
C ILE A 277 -17.67 12.97 2.12
N ARG A 278 -16.60 12.35 2.64
CA ARG A 278 -15.50 11.85 1.83
C ARG A 278 -15.86 10.58 1.06
N ASP A 279 -16.60 9.67 1.68
CA ASP A 279 -17.12 8.45 1.04
C ASP A 279 -18.05 8.77 -0.13
N HIS A 280 -18.84 9.84 0.01
CA HIS A 280 -19.70 10.37 -1.05
C HIS A 280 -18.96 11.29 -2.04
N GLY A 281 -17.64 11.45 -1.91
CA GLY A 281 -16.83 12.23 -2.86
C GLY A 281 -17.03 13.75 -2.77
N VAL A 282 -17.57 14.25 -1.66
CA VAL A 282 -17.66 15.67 -1.35
C VAL A 282 -16.32 16.14 -0.79
N ARG A 283 -15.55 16.81 -1.64
CA ARG A 283 -14.23 17.37 -1.35
C ARG A 283 -14.26 18.91 -1.38
N ALA A 284 -13.21 19.55 -0.88
CA ALA A 284 -13.15 21.02 -0.75
C ALA A 284 -13.29 21.77 -2.07
N ASP A 285 -12.75 21.22 -3.17
CA ASP A 285 -12.94 21.69 -4.54
C ASP A 285 -14.41 21.67 -4.96
N PHE A 286 -15.10 20.54 -4.78
CA PHE A 286 -16.53 20.42 -5.09
C PHE A 286 -17.37 21.44 -4.32
N VAL A 287 -17.08 21.63 -3.02
CA VAL A 287 -17.78 22.64 -2.21
C VAL A 287 -17.53 24.05 -2.76
N LYS A 288 -16.27 24.41 -3.10
CA LYS A 288 -15.93 25.72 -3.71
C LYS A 288 -16.67 25.93 -5.03
N GLU A 289 -16.73 24.91 -5.87
CA GLU A 289 -17.43 24.96 -7.15
C GLU A 289 -18.93 25.21 -6.98
N MET A 290 -19.58 24.52 -6.04
CA MET A 290 -21.00 24.73 -5.74
C MET A 290 -21.27 26.15 -5.21
N LYS A 291 -20.38 26.67 -4.34
CA LYS A 291 -20.45 28.06 -3.89
C LYS A 291 -20.33 29.05 -5.06
N ALA A 292 -19.36 28.84 -5.94
CA ALA A 292 -19.15 29.68 -7.12
C ALA A 292 -20.33 29.62 -8.11
N ALA A 293 -21.05 28.50 -8.14
CA ALA A 293 -22.29 28.33 -8.90
C ALA A 293 -23.53 28.97 -8.24
N GLY A 294 -23.37 29.65 -7.09
CA GLY A 294 -24.44 30.36 -6.39
C GLY A 294 -25.12 29.57 -5.27
N TYR A 295 -24.61 28.37 -4.94
CA TYR A 295 -25.12 27.52 -3.87
C TYR A 295 -24.19 27.57 -2.65
N ASP A 296 -24.11 28.74 -2.01
CA ASP A 296 -23.11 29.05 -0.98
C ASP A 296 -23.49 28.61 0.44
N LYS A 297 -24.74 28.20 0.64
CA LYS A 297 -25.35 27.86 1.94
C LYS A 297 -25.74 26.39 2.09
N LEU A 298 -25.23 25.53 1.21
CA LEU A 298 -25.53 24.10 1.29
C LEU A 298 -24.96 23.47 2.56
N THR A 299 -25.78 22.66 3.21
CA THR A 299 -25.37 21.75 4.27
C THR A 299 -24.56 20.59 3.70
N ALA A 300 -23.85 19.85 4.57
CA ALA A 300 -23.11 18.67 4.16
C ALA A 300 -24.00 17.59 3.53
N GLU A 301 -25.21 17.38 4.05
CA GLU A 301 -26.15 16.39 3.50
C GLU A 301 -26.71 16.83 2.15
N GLU A 302 -26.95 18.13 1.94
CA GLU A 302 -27.35 18.65 0.62
C GLU A 302 -26.22 18.50 -0.40
N LEU A 303 -24.96 18.74 0.00
CA LEU A 303 -23.79 18.51 -0.84
C LEU A 303 -23.63 17.04 -1.22
N ILE A 304 -23.82 16.12 -0.26
CA ILE A 304 -23.82 14.67 -0.51
C ILE A 304 -24.92 14.34 -1.54
N ARG A 305 -26.14 14.82 -1.31
CA ARG A 305 -27.28 14.57 -2.21
C ARG A 305 -26.97 15.04 -3.63
N VAL A 306 -26.54 16.29 -3.84
CA VAL A 306 -26.24 16.76 -5.21
C VAL A 306 -25.09 15.98 -5.86
N ARG A 307 -24.09 15.58 -5.07
CA ARG A 307 -22.95 14.81 -5.54
C ARG A 307 -23.34 13.40 -5.98
N ASP A 308 -24.15 12.71 -5.18
CA ASP A 308 -24.65 11.36 -5.44
C ASP A 308 -25.54 11.33 -6.70
N HIS A 309 -26.34 12.37 -6.91
CA HIS A 309 -27.18 12.54 -8.09
C HIS A 309 -26.45 13.14 -9.31
N GLY A 310 -25.13 13.37 -9.21
CA GLY A 310 -24.29 13.81 -10.33
C GLY A 310 -24.54 15.26 -10.78
N VAL A 311 -25.10 16.11 -9.92
CA VAL A 311 -25.22 17.56 -10.15
C VAL A 311 -23.85 18.20 -9.94
N THR A 312 -23.31 18.82 -10.99
CA THR A 312 -22.00 19.49 -10.98
C THR A 312 -22.15 20.99 -11.17
N ALA A 313 -21.15 21.77 -10.76
CA ALA A 313 -21.13 23.21 -11.04
C ALA A 313 -21.14 23.53 -12.55
N LEU A 314 -20.52 22.68 -13.37
CA LEU A 314 -20.60 22.76 -14.83
C LEU A 314 -22.05 22.66 -15.30
N TYR A 315 -22.78 21.63 -14.85
CA TYR A 315 -24.19 21.43 -15.20
C TYR A 315 -25.06 22.63 -14.81
N ILE A 316 -24.84 23.20 -13.62
CA ILE A 316 -25.56 24.39 -13.14
C ILE A 316 -25.24 25.61 -14.03
N ARG A 317 -23.96 25.83 -14.36
CA ARG A 317 -23.54 26.94 -15.20
C ARG A 317 -24.12 26.84 -16.61
N ASP A 318 -24.13 25.64 -17.18
CA ASP A 318 -24.65 25.42 -18.53
C ASP A 318 -26.17 25.65 -18.58
N LEU A 319 -26.92 25.20 -17.57
CA LEU A 319 -28.34 25.55 -17.41
C LEU A 319 -28.56 27.07 -17.27
N SER A 320 -27.74 27.73 -16.45
CA SER A 320 -27.79 29.18 -16.25
C SER A 320 -27.53 29.97 -17.55
N ALA A 321 -26.63 29.47 -18.41
CA ALA A 321 -26.37 30.03 -19.74
C ALA A 321 -27.60 29.92 -20.65
N GLN A 322 -28.41 28.87 -20.49
CA GLN A 322 -29.72 28.74 -21.14
C GLN A 322 -30.83 29.52 -20.43
N GLY A 323 -30.51 30.41 -19.47
CA GLY A 323 -31.50 31.22 -18.76
C GLY A 323 -32.26 30.50 -17.66
N VAL A 324 -31.90 29.24 -17.35
CA VAL A 324 -32.45 28.50 -16.21
C VAL A 324 -31.62 28.82 -14.98
N LYS A 325 -32.04 29.86 -14.24
CA LYS A 325 -31.28 30.46 -13.12
C LYS A 325 -32.00 30.27 -11.79
N ASN A 326 -31.26 30.35 -10.68
CA ASN A 326 -31.79 30.30 -9.31
C ASN A 326 -32.67 29.08 -9.03
N VAL A 327 -32.27 27.91 -9.53
CA VAL A 327 -33.06 26.68 -9.42
C VAL A 327 -32.93 26.14 -7.99
N PRO A 328 -34.04 25.83 -7.29
CA PRO A 328 -33.97 25.12 -6.01
C PRO A 328 -33.18 23.81 -6.13
N LEU A 329 -32.45 23.43 -5.07
CA LEU A 329 -31.57 22.25 -5.12
C LEU A 329 -32.32 20.96 -5.49
N ASP A 330 -33.52 20.76 -4.96
CA ASP A 330 -34.36 19.60 -5.30
C ASP A 330 -34.79 19.59 -6.76
N ASP A 331 -35.02 20.76 -7.37
CA ASP A 331 -35.35 20.85 -8.79
C ASP A 331 -34.12 20.57 -9.67
N LEU A 332 -32.92 20.98 -9.25
CA LEU A 332 -31.67 20.61 -9.96
C LEU A 332 -31.45 19.11 -9.96
N VAL A 333 -31.58 18.48 -8.79
CA VAL A 333 -31.46 17.03 -8.62
C VAL A 333 -32.49 16.33 -9.49
N ARG A 334 -33.77 16.74 -9.41
CA ARG A 334 -34.83 16.19 -10.25
C ARG A 334 -34.51 16.34 -11.74
N MET A 335 -34.16 17.54 -12.20
CA MET A 335 -33.81 17.75 -13.61
C MET A 335 -32.68 16.82 -14.06
N LYS A 336 -31.65 16.65 -13.22
CA LYS A 336 -30.50 15.79 -13.51
C LYS A 336 -30.90 14.32 -13.58
N ASP A 337 -31.67 13.83 -12.60
CA ASP A 337 -32.16 12.45 -12.53
C ASP A 337 -33.03 12.09 -13.74
N HIS A 338 -33.83 13.04 -14.21
CA HIS A 338 -34.71 12.88 -15.37
C HIS A 338 -34.01 13.19 -16.72
N GLY A 339 -32.68 13.36 -16.71
CA GLY A 339 -31.87 13.48 -17.92
C GLY A 339 -32.07 14.80 -18.68
N VAL A 340 -32.48 15.87 -18.00
CA VAL A 340 -32.52 17.21 -18.58
C VAL A 340 -31.09 17.73 -18.70
N SER A 341 -30.64 18.05 -19.91
CA SER A 341 -29.35 18.71 -20.17
C SER A 341 -29.55 20.16 -20.59
N ALA A 342 -28.49 20.97 -20.51
CA ALA A 342 -28.51 22.33 -21.04
C ALA A 342 -28.78 22.34 -22.57
N ASP A 343 -28.15 21.43 -23.32
CA ASP A 343 -28.40 21.26 -24.76
C ASP A 343 -29.87 20.95 -25.05
N TYR A 344 -30.49 20.07 -24.26
CA TYR A 344 -31.91 19.79 -24.43
C TYR A 344 -32.78 21.04 -24.21
N VAL A 345 -32.47 21.85 -23.19
CA VAL A 345 -33.18 23.12 -22.95
C VAL A 345 -32.96 24.09 -24.11
N ALA A 346 -31.74 24.19 -24.64
CA ALA A 346 -31.41 25.03 -25.80
C ALA A 346 -32.21 24.60 -27.04
N ASP A 347 -32.19 23.30 -27.38
CA ASP A 347 -32.90 22.74 -28.53
C ASP A 347 -34.41 23.02 -28.45
N MET A 348 -35.03 22.82 -27.28
CA MET A 348 -36.46 23.10 -27.09
C MET A 348 -36.77 24.59 -27.32
N LYS A 349 -35.90 25.51 -26.85
CA LYS A 349 -36.05 26.96 -27.07
C LYS A 349 -35.94 27.35 -28.54
N GLU A 350 -34.98 26.77 -29.27
CA GLU A 350 -34.84 26.97 -30.72
C GLU A 350 -36.07 26.48 -31.48
N LEU A 351 -36.69 25.41 -30.99
CA LEU A 351 -37.95 24.88 -31.51
C LEU A 351 -39.18 25.70 -31.11
N GLY A 352 -39.01 26.82 -30.39
CA GLY A 352 -40.08 27.76 -30.06
C GLY A 352 -40.79 27.51 -28.73
N LEU A 353 -40.32 26.56 -27.92
CA LEU A 353 -40.81 26.33 -26.55
C LEU A 353 -40.03 27.23 -25.58
N LYS A 354 -40.27 28.54 -25.63
CA LYS A 354 -39.38 29.55 -25.02
C LYS A 354 -39.63 29.85 -23.54
N ASP A 355 -40.78 29.43 -22.99
CA ASP A 355 -41.24 29.79 -21.64
C ASP A 355 -41.68 28.57 -20.82
N LEU A 356 -40.93 27.46 -20.94
CA LEU A 356 -41.20 26.25 -20.17
C LEU A 356 -40.86 26.45 -18.69
N THR A 357 -41.80 26.08 -17.82
CA THR A 357 -41.50 25.86 -16.39
C THR A 357 -40.58 24.65 -16.21
N LEU A 358 -39.84 24.58 -15.10
CA LEU A 358 -38.96 23.44 -14.80
C LEU A 358 -39.71 22.10 -14.84
N SER A 359 -40.92 22.06 -14.27
CA SER A 359 -41.78 20.87 -14.30
C SER A 359 -42.20 20.48 -15.71
N GLN A 360 -42.44 21.44 -16.62
CA GLN A 360 -42.72 21.14 -18.02
C GLN A 360 -41.49 20.61 -18.75
N ILE A 361 -40.29 21.16 -18.50
CA ILE A 361 -39.04 20.65 -19.10
C ILE A 361 -38.82 19.20 -18.71
N VAL A 362 -38.92 18.89 -17.42
CA VAL A 362 -38.80 17.53 -16.88
C VAL A 362 -39.87 16.62 -17.48
N ARG A 363 -41.14 17.05 -17.47
CA ARG A 363 -42.26 16.27 -18.04
C ARG A 363 -42.04 15.94 -19.52
N LEU A 364 -41.55 16.88 -20.31
CA LEU A 364 -41.24 16.62 -21.72
C LEU A 364 -40.13 15.56 -21.85
N ARG A 365 -39.08 15.59 -21.02
CA ARG A 365 -38.06 14.53 -21.01
C ARG A 365 -38.60 13.18 -20.59
N ASP A 366 -39.42 13.14 -19.54
CA ASP A 366 -40.01 11.90 -19.01
C ASP A 366 -40.86 11.18 -20.06
N HIS A 367 -41.57 11.96 -20.89
CA HIS A 367 -42.35 11.43 -22.00
C HIS A 367 -41.52 11.18 -23.27
N GLY A 368 -40.20 11.36 -23.23
CA GLY A 368 -39.32 11.12 -24.38
C GLY A 368 -39.58 12.08 -25.54
N ILE A 369 -39.96 13.32 -25.24
CA ILE A 369 -40.04 14.40 -26.22
C ILE A 369 -38.60 14.82 -26.53
N THR A 370 -38.22 14.67 -27.80
CA THR A 370 -36.90 15.03 -28.31
C THR A 370 -37.04 16.11 -29.38
N PRO A 371 -35.96 16.83 -29.71
CA PRO A 371 -35.99 17.80 -30.80
C PRO A 371 -36.47 17.18 -32.13
N GLY A 372 -36.02 15.94 -32.39
CA GLY A 372 -36.48 15.14 -33.54
C GLY A 372 -37.98 14.87 -33.53
N PHE A 373 -38.57 14.55 -32.36
CA PHE A 373 -40.02 14.35 -32.25
C PHE A 373 -40.81 15.64 -32.54
N VAL A 374 -40.37 16.78 -31.98
CA VAL A 374 -41.01 18.08 -32.21
C VAL A 374 -40.97 18.46 -33.70
N ASN A 375 -39.82 18.28 -34.36
CA ASN A 375 -39.68 18.51 -35.79
C ASN A 375 -40.59 17.57 -36.62
N HIS A 376 -40.70 16.30 -36.23
CA HIS A 376 -41.58 15.33 -36.89
C HIS A 376 -43.06 15.68 -36.78
N ALA A 377 -43.50 16.17 -35.61
CA ALA A 377 -44.86 16.67 -35.39
C ALA A 377 -45.12 17.92 -36.25
N ARG A 378 -44.18 18.87 -36.28
CA ARG A 378 -44.28 20.08 -37.10
C ARG A 378 -44.36 19.76 -38.60
N ALA A 379 -43.58 18.79 -39.09
CA ALA A 379 -43.61 18.36 -40.49
C ALA A 379 -44.98 17.78 -40.90
N ARG A 380 -45.75 17.22 -39.96
CA ARG A 380 -47.15 16.80 -40.17
C ARG A 380 -48.16 17.93 -40.04
N GLY A 381 -47.71 19.15 -39.78
CA GLY A 381 -48.53 20.35 -39.66
C GLY A 381 -49.22 20.53 -38.31
N PHE A 382 -48.72 19.89 -37.24
CA PHE A 382 -49.14 20.19 -35.88
C PHE A 382 -48.51 21.50 -35.39
N LYS A 383 -49.23 22.24 -34.54
CA LYS A 383 -48.66 23.36 -33.79
C LYS A 383 -47.92 22.77 -32.58
N THR A 384 -46.62 23.05 -32.44
CA THR A 384 -45.76 22.34 -31.48
C THR A 384 -45.19 23.23 -30.39
N THR A 385 -45.84 24.37 -30.11
CA THR A 385 -45.40 25.32 -29.08
C THR A 385 -46.07 25.05 -27.73
N ASP A 386 -47.03 24.14 -27.67
CA ASP A 386 -47.71 23.72 -26.44
C ASP A 386 -47.09 22.39 -25.93
N PRO A 387 -46.49 22.38 -24.73
CA PRO A 387 -45.91 21.17 -24.12
C PRO A 387 -46.92 20.04 -23.89
N ASP A 388 -48.14 20.37 -23.48
CA ASP A 388 -49.14 19.36 -23.16
C ASP A 388 -49.66 18.69 -24.43
N GLU A 389 -49.79 19.46 -25.50
CA GLU A 389 -50.07 18.91 -26.83
C GLU A 389 -48.98 17.95 -27.28
N LEU A 390 -47.69 18.30 -27.13
CA LEU A 390 -46.58 17.42 -27.49
C LEU A 390 -46.59 16.10 -26.73
N VAL A 391 -46.83 16.14 -25.42
CA VAL A 391 -46.94 14.93 -24.58
C VAL A 391 -48.12 14.06 -25.06
N ARG A 392 -49.28 14.68 -25.29
CA ARG A 392 -50.47 13.96 -25.81
C ARG A 392 -50.18 13.31 -27.16
N LEU A 393 -49.55 14.04 -28.07
CA LEU A 393 -49.16 13.59 -29.39
C LEU A 393 -48.19 12.41 -29.32
N LYS A 394 -47.21 12.44 -28.41
CA LYS A 394 -46.23 11.37 -28.21
C LYS A 394 -46.86 10.11 -27.64
N ASN A 395 -47.63 10.25 -26.55
CA ASN A 395 -48.29 9.13 -25.89
C ASN A 395 -49.36 8.50 -26.79
N GLY A 396 -50.02 9.32 -27.63
CA GLY A 396 -51.04 8.88 -28.56
C GLY A 396 -50.52 8.31 -29.88
N GLY A 397 -49.20 8.35 -30.16
CA GLY A 397 -48.59 7.80 -31.38
C GLY A 397 -48.61 8.70 -32.63
N LEU A 398 -49.03 9.97 -32.49
CA LEU A 398 -49.10 11.02 -33.52
C LEU A 398 -49.76 10.63 -34.85
N TRP A 399 -51.03 11.02 -35.04
CA TRP A 399 -51.75 10.81 -36.31
C TRP A 399 -52.49 12.05 -36.80
N ARG A 400 -52.45 12.26 -38.12
CA ARG A 400 -53.33 13.14 -38.91
C ARG A 400 -53.96 12.24 -39.99
N ASN A 401 -55.30 12.25 -40.12
CA ASN A 401 -56.03 11.49 -41.15
C ASN A 401 -55.62 11.90 -42.56
#